data_AF-A0A7C1H408-F1
#
_entry.id   AF-A0A7C1H408-F1
#
_cell.length_a   1.000
_cell.length_b   1.000
_cell.length_c   1.000
_cell.angle_alpha   90.00
_cell.angle_beta   90.00
_cell.angle_gamma   90.00
#
_symmetry.space_group_name_H-M   'P 1'
#
loop_
_entity.id
_entity.type
_entity.pdbx_description
1 polymer ?
#
loop_
_entity_poly.entity_id
_entity_poly.type
_entity_poly.pdbx_seq_one_letter_code
_entity_poly.pdbx_strand_id
1 'polypeptide(L)'
;LGVIRRKPDLRWQTYDAKRFEQLTELQGKILNITSNYLKIGGRLVYSTCSTEPEENEEVVSRFLEKHPNFELEDLSKFIKERKIPVYESGQHHRNKFIQILPGLSNSDAKLDGFFMAKMIRKG
;
A
#
# COMPACT_ATOMS: atom_id res chain seq x y z
N LEU A 1 -7.11 -7.62 7.29
CA LEU A 1 -6.18 -7.30 8.43
C LEU A 1 -4.90 -8.16 8.35
N GLY A 2 -3.78 -7.60 7.89
CA GLY A 2 -2.52 -8.33 7.67
C GLY A 2 -1.79 -8.80 8.95
N VAL A 3 -2.12 -8.20 10.10
CA VAL A 3 -1.44 -8.39 11.41
C VAL A 3 -2.09 -9.40 12.36
N ILE A 4 -3.14 -10.10 11.91
CA ILE A 4 -3.91 -11.08 12.74
C ILE A 4 -2.99 -12.13 13.39
N ARG A 5 -1.85 -12.45 12.77
CA ARG A 5 -0.90 -13.45 13.26
C ARG A 5 -0.10 -13.00 14.49
N ARG A 6 0.22 -11.70 14.59
CA ARG A 6 0.98 -11.13 15.72
C ARG A 6 0.09 -10.60 16.84
N LYS A 7 -1.17 -10.29 16.53
CA LYS A 7 -2.18 -9.83 17.49
C LYS A 7 -3.50 -10.58 17.28
N PRO A 8 -3.61 -11.82 17.81
CA PRO A 8 -4.82 -12.63 17.64
C PRO A 8 -6.07 -12.00 18.28
N ASP A 9 -5.87 -11.10 19.25
CA ASP A 9 -6.86 -10.20 19.85
C ASP A 9 -7.56 -9.28 18.83
N LEU A 10 -6.92 -8.97 17.69
CA LEU A 10 -7.56 -8.24 16.59
C LEU A 10 -8.65 -9.05 15.88
N ARG A 11 -8.70 -10.38 16.03
CA ARG A 11 -9.82 -11.19 15.53
C ARG A 11 -11.13 -10.88 16.24
N TRP A 12 -11.05 -10.42 17.49
CA TRP A 12 -12.21 -10.07 18.33
C TRP A 12 -12.50 -8.57 18.37
N GLN A 13 -11.59 -7.72 17.88
CA GLN A 13 -11.95 -6.33 17.57
C GLN A 13 -12.90 -6.38 16.39
N THR A 14 -14.18 -6.16 16.68
CA THR A 14 -15.27 -6.14 15.72
C THR A 14 -14.86 -5.32 14.50
N TYR A 15 -15.11 -5.87 13.31
CA TYR A 15 -14.99 -5.19 12.02
C TYR A 15 -15.99 -4.02 12.01
N ASP A 16 -15.63 -2.93 12.68
CA ASP A 16 -16.42 -1.73 12.73
C ASP A 16 -16.19 -0.99 11.42
N ALA A 17 -17.12 -1.18 10.48
CA ALA A 17 -17.09 -0.55 9.17
C ALA A 17 -16.89 0.98 9.26
N LYS A 18 -17.45 1.61 10.30
CA LYS A 18 -17.28 3.05 10.54
C LYS A 18 -15.84 3.39 10.94
N ARG A 19 -15.24 2.58 11.80
CA ARG A 19 -13.82 2.74 12.17
C ARG A 19 -12.91 2.52 10.97
N PHE A 20 -13.21 1.54 10.13
CA PHE A 20 -12.47 1.27 8.91
C PHE A 20 -12.53 2.44 7.92
N GLU A 21 -13.73 2.97 7.66
CA GLU A 21 -13.93 4.16 6.82
C GLU A 21 -13.14 5.37 7.35
N GLN A 22 -13.18 5.62 8.66
CA GLN A 22 -12.41 6.69 9.30
C GLN A 22 -10.89 6.52 9.13
N LEU A 23 -10.39 5.27 9.18
CA LEU A 23 -8.98 4.98 8.97
C LEU A 23 -8.57 5.24 7.51
N THR A 24 -9.34 4.77 6.53
CA THR A 24 -9.09 5.03 5.12
C THR A 24 -9.12 6.54 4.81
N GLU A 25 -10.06 7.29 5.40
CA GLU A 25 -10.13 8.74 5.25
C GLU A 25 -8.89 9.43 5.84
N LEU A 26 -8.44 9.01 7.03
CA LEU A 26 -7.24 9.53 7.66
C LEU A 26 -5.98 9.22 6.83
N GLN A 27 -5.85 8.00 6.30
CA GLN A 27 -4.75 7.61 5.40
C GLN A 27 -4.70 8.54 4.18
N GLY A 28 -5.84 8.80 3.54
CA GLY A 28 -5.95 9.73 2.42
C GLY A 28 -5.57 11.17 2.80
N LYS A 29 -5.98 11.66 3.97
CA LYS A 29 -5.60 12.99 4.49
C LYS A 29 -4.09 13.11 4.69
N ILE A 30 -3.47 12.11 5.32
CA ILE A 30 -2.01 12.07 5.52
C ILE A 30 -1.30 12.11 4.16
N LEU A 31 -1.75 11.29 3.20
CA LEU A 31 -1.14 11.23 1.87
C LEU A 31 -1.25 12.57 1.12
N ASN A 32 -2.41 13.22 1.19
CA ASN A 32 -2.65 14.54 0.60
C ASN A 32 -1.79 15.64 1.23
N ILE A 33 -1.60 15.62 2.55
CA ILE A 33 -0.79 16.63 3.23
C ILE A 33 0.68 16.44 2.88
N THR A 34 1.17 15.19 2.94
CA THR A 34 2.58 14.87 2.68
C THR A 34 2.99 15.14 1.24
N SER A 35 2.09 14.99 0.27
CA SER A 35 2.38 15.25 -1.15
C SER A 35 2.80 16.71 -1.42
N ASN A 36 2.27 17.67 -0.67
CA ASN A 36 2.59 19.09 -0.80
C ASN A 36 4.03 19.45 -0.44
N TYR A 37 4.71 18.61 0.36
CA TYR A 37 6.09 18.83 0.79
C TYR A 37 7.13 18.30 -0.22
N LEU A 38 6.68 17.66 -1.31
CA LEU A 38 7.57 17.10 -2.32
C LEU A 38 7.83 18.12 -3.42
N LYS A 39 9.10 18.37 -3.74
CA LYS A 39 9.48 19.07 -4.98
C LYS A 39 9.17 18.22 -6.22
N ILE A 40 9.19 18.83 -7.40
CA ILE A 40 9.14 18.09 -8.68
C ILE A 40 10.30 17.08 -8.72
N GLY A 41 10.00 15.85 -9.14
CA GLY A 41 10.89 14.70 -9.08
C GLY A 41 11.00 14.03 -7.70
N GLY A 42 10.34 14.59 -6.68
CA GLY A 42 10.21 14.00 -5.35
C GLY A 42 9.38 12.72 -5.38
N ARG A 43 9.66 11.80 -4.45
CA ARG A 43 9.04 10.48 -4.39
C ARG A 43 8.28 10.31 -3.09
N LEU A 44 7.09 9.72 -3.21
CA LEU A 44 6.21 9.37 -2.11
C LEU A 44 6.09 7.84 -2.08
N VAL A 45 6.28 7.25 -0.90
CA VAL A 45 6.01 5.83 -0.68
C VAL A 45 4.83 5.74 0.27
N TYR A 46 3.79 5.05 -0.17
CA TYR A 46 2.64 4.70 0.65
C TYR A 46 2.75 3.23 1.03
N SER A 47 2.51 2.90 2.30
CA SER A 47 2.62 1.52 2.78
C SER A 47 1.67 1.21 3.93
N THR A 48 1.09 0.02 3.94
CA THR A 48 0.22 -0.47 5.01
C THR A 48 0.56 -1.90 5.39
N CYS A 49 0.16 -2.33 6.59
CA CYS A 49 0.16 -3.74 7.01
C CYS A 49 -1.24 -4.37 6.80
N SER A 50 -1.88 -4.05 5.67
CA SER A 50 -3.22 -4.54 5.33
C SER A 50 -3.20 -5.33 4.03
N THR A 51 -4.19 -6.20 3.91
CA THR A 51 -4.51 -6.97 2.71
C THR A 51 -5.81 -6.49 2.06
N GLU A 52 -6.48 -5.52 2.67
CA GLU A 52 -7.76 -5.00 2.19
C GLU A 52 -7.53 -3.95 1.09
N PRO A 53 -8.12 -4.10 -0.11
CA PRO A 53 -7.94 -3.16 -1.22
C PRO A 53 -8.33 -1.71 -0.89
N GLU A 54 -9.32 -1.53 -0.02
CA GLU A 54 -9.83 -0.22 0.41
C GLU A 54 -8.81 0.59 1.22
N GLU A 55 -7.81 -0.07 1.83
CA GLU A 55 -6.67 0.57 2.49
C GLU A 55 -5.44 0.66 1.56
N ASN A 56 -5.47 0.03 0.40
CA ASN A 56 -4.32 -0.20 -0.47
C ASN A 56 -4.51 0.50 -1.83
N GLU A 57 -4.88 -0.24 -2.88
CA GLU A 57 -4.98 0.27 -4.24
C GLU A 57 -6.03 1.36 -4.38
N GLU A 58 -7.12 1.30 -3.60
CA GLU A 58 -8.17 2.32 -3.67
C GLU A 58 -7.71 3.67 -3.11
N VAL A 59 -6.95 3.67 -2.00
CA VAL A 59 -6.36 4.90 -1.44
C VAL A 59 -5.43 5.55 -2.45
N VAL A 60 -4.59 4.74 -3.10
CA VAL A 60 -3.64 5.23 -4.10
C VAL A 60 -4.35 5.73 -5.35
N SER A 61 -5.37 5.00 -5.84
CA SER A 61 -6.17 5.40 -6.99
C SER A 61 -6.86 6.75 -6.75
N ARG A 62 -7.56 6.89 -5.61
CA ARG A 62 -8.23 8.13 -5.21
C ARG A 62 -7.26 9.30 -5.05
N PHE A 63 -6.03 9.03 -4.61
CA PHE A 63 -4.99 10.04 -4.52
C PHE A 63 -4.54 10.51 -5.92
N LEU A 64 -4.26 9.59 -6.84
CA LEU A 64 -3.80 9.93 -8.19
C LEU A 64 -4.87 10.65 -9.01
N GLU A 65 -6.15 10.32 -8.80
CA GLU A 65 -7.28 11.07 -9.40
C GLU A 65 -7.31 12.54 -8.95
N LYS A 66 -6.98 12.80 -7.67
CA LYS A 66 -6.98 14.15 -7.09
C LYS A 66 -5.68 14.92 -7.34
N HIS A 67 -4.59 14.22 -7.60
CA HIS A 67 -3.26 14.79 -7.79
C HIS A 67 -2.70 14.38 -9.17
N PRO A 68 -3.18 15.00 -10.26
CA PRO A 68 -2.76 14.63 -11.63
C PRO A 68 -1.28 14.91 -11.92
N ASN A 69 -0.61 15.64 -11.04
CA ASN A 69 0.83 15.88 -11.07
C ASN A 69 1.65 14.75 -10.44
N PHE A 70 1.02 13.68 -9.96
CA PHE A 70 1.68 12.47 -9.49
C PHE A 70 1.44 11.28 -10.42
N GLU A 71 2.42 10.39 -10.49
CA GLU A 71 2.36 9.16 -11.27
C GLU A 71 2.90 7.99 -10.45
N LEU A 72 2.31 6.79 -10.62
CA LEU A 72 2.90 5.55 -10.12
C LEU A 72 4.21 5.20 -10.83
N GLU A 73 5.27 5.04 -10.05
CA GLU A 73 6.58 4.60 -10.52
C GLU A 73 6.60 3.06 -10.64
N ASP A 74 7.12 2.54 -11.75
CA ASP A 74 7.22 1.10 -11.99
C ASP A 74 8.25 0.47 -11.03
N LEU A 75 7.83 -0.56 -10.29
CA LEU A 75 8.66 -1.30 -9.34
C LEU A 75 9.14 -2.65 -9.88
N SER A 76 8.80 -3.02 -11.12
CA SER A 76 9.18 -4.30 -11.75
C SER A 76 10.67 -4.62 -11.60
N LYS A 77 11.53 -3.64 -11.90
CA LYS A 77 12.98 -3.81 -11.83
C LYS A 77 13.44 -4.07 -10.40
N PHE A 78 12.93 -3.29 -9.45
CA PHE A 78 13.25 -3.43 -8.02
C PHE A 78 12.82 -4.79 -7.48
N ILE A 79 11.59 -5.22 -7.79
CA ILE A 79 11.04 -6.52 -7.41
C ILE A 79 11.93 -7.65 -7.94
N LYS A 80 12.29 -7.60 -9.22
CA LYS A 80 13.12 -8.61 -9.89
C LYS A 80 14.54 -8.70 -9.32
N GLU A 81 15.21 -7.55 -9.16
CA GLU A 81 16.59 -7.51 -8.65
C GLU A 81 16.69 -7.99 -7.20
N ARG A 82 15.71 -7.62 -6.37
CA ARG A 82 15.68 -7.98 -4.95
C ARG A 82 15.00 -9.32 -4.67
N LYS A 83 14.46 -9.98 -5.70
CA LYS A 83 13.73 -11.26 -5.59
C LYS A 83 12.64 -11.20 -4.51
N ILE A 84 11.87 -10.11 -4.51
CA ILE A 84 10.82 -9.89 -3.50
C ILE A 84 9.63 -10.82 -3.82
N PRO A 85 9.12 -11.59 -2.84
CA PRO A 85 7.95 -12.43 -3.04
C PRO A 85 6.69 -11.54 -3.07
N VAL A 86 6.31 -11.12 -4.27
CA VAL A 86 5.10 -10.31 -4.49
C VAL A 86 3.95 -11.18 -4.96
N TYR A 87 2.74 -10.83 -4.53
CA TYR A 87 1.50 -11.36 -5.08
C TYR A 87 1.22 -10.65 -6.41
N GLU A 88 1.15 -11.42 -7.49
CA GLU A 88 0.77 -10.93 -8.82
C GLU A 88 -0.69 -11.33 -9.08
N SER A 89 -1.60 -10.36 -9.15
CA SER A 89 -2.98 -10.55 -9.59
C SER A 89 -3.20 -9.86 -10.92
N GLY A 90 -4.04 -10.42 -11.79
CA GLY A 90 -4.38 -9.84 -13.10
C GLY A 90 -5.03 -8.44 -13.01
N GLN A 91 -5.51 -8.03 -11.83
CA GLN A 91 -6.00 -6.67 -11.57
C GLN A 91 -4.92 -5.70 -11.04
N HIS A 92 -3.80 -6.21 -10.54
CA HIS A 92 -2.64 -5.38 -10.24
C HIS A 92 -2.03 -4.94 -11.57
N HIS A 93 -2.36 -3.73 -11.97
CA HIS A 93 -1.83 -3.13 -13.18
C HIS A 93 -0.29 -3.11 -13.11
N ARG A 94 0.35 -4.07 -13.79
CA ARG A 94 1.75 -4.02 -14.22
C ARG A 94 2.75 -3.65 -13.12
N ASN A 95 2.89 -4.44 -12.05
CA ASN A 95 4.03 -4.33 -11.11
C ASN A 95 4.29 -2.94 -10.49
N LYS A 96 3.27 -2.08 -10.43
CA LYS A 96 3.34 -0.75 -9.79
C LYS A 96 3.15 -0.80 -8.28
N PHE A 97 2.72 -1.95 -7.77
CA PHE A 97 2.47 -2.21 -6.36
C PHE A 97 3.27 -3.44 -5.90
N ILE A 98 3.65 -3.43 -4.64
CA ILE A 98 4.21 -4.60 -3.94
C ILE A 98 3.16 -5.02 -2.92
N GLN A 99 2.52 -6.17 -3.13
CA GLN A 99 1.68 -6.82 -2.13
C GLN A 99 2.38 -8.08 -1.66
N ILE A 100 2.64 -8.19 -0.37
CA ILE A 100 3.15 -9.40 0.28
C ILE A 100 2.00 -9.98 1.08
N LEU A 101 1.58 -11.21 0.76
CA LEU A 101 0.57 -11.91 1.56
C LEU A 101 1.23 -12.68 2.71
N PRO A 102 0.54 -12.84 3.86
CA PRO A 102 1.03 -13.70 4.93
C PRO A 102 1.30 -15.12 4.40
N GLY A 103 2.52 -15.62 4.60
CA GLY A 103 2.90 -17.00 4.22
C GLY A 103 3.52 -17.18 2.84
N LEU A 104 3.60 -16.15 1.99
CA LEU A 104 4.31 -16.21 0.70
C LEU A 104 5.83 -15.94 0.81
N SER A 105 6.30 -15.49 1.98
CA SER A 105 7.71 -15.22 2.24
C SER A 105 8.46 -16.50 2.60
N ASN A 106 9.34 -16.98 1.71
CA ASN A 106 10.22 -18.15 1.93
C ASN A 106 11.33 -17.92 2.97
N SER A 107 11.52 -16.69 3.46
CA SER A 107 12.34 -16.45 4.64
C SER A 107 11.49 -16.64 5.88
N ASP A 108 12.07 -17.20 6.96
CA ASP A 108 11.51 -17.29 8.32
C ASP A 108 11.03 -15.94 8.91
N ALA A 109 11.08 -14.88 8.12
CA ALA A 109 10.38 -13.64 8.33
C ALA A 109 8.86 -13.91 8.35
N LYS A 110 8.39 -14.04 9.58
CA LYS A 110 7.02 -13.93 10.09
C LYS A 110 6.36 -12.61 9.64
N LEU A 111 6.27 -12.34 8.34
CA LEU A 111 5.75 -11.09 7.79
C LEU A 111 4.22 -11.13 7.84
N ASP A 112 3.67 -10.09 8.46
CA ASP A 112 2.28 -9.72 8.33
C ASP A 112 2.03 -9.25 6.89
N GLY A 113 0.81 -9.37 6.39
CA GLY A 113 0.48 -8.92 5.03
C GLY A 113 0.83 -7.44 4.87
N PHE A 114 1.53 -7.09 3.79
CA PHE A 114 2.08 -5.74 3.59
C PHE A 114 1.84 -5.24 2.17
N PHE A 115 1.52 -3.96 2.03
CA PHE A 115 1.33 -3.28 0.76
C PHE A 115 2.29 -2.10 0.63
N MET A 116 2.82 -1.87 -0.57
CA MET A 116 3.57 -0.66 -0.92
C MET A 116 3.24 -0.16 -2.32
N ALA A 117 3.11 1.16 -2.42
CA ALA A 117 3.02 1.89 -3.67
C ALA A 117 4.06 3.01 -3.69
N LYS A 118 4.70 3.23 -4.84
CA LYS A 118 5.65 4.32 -5.03
C LYS A 118 5.14 5.27 -6.10
N MET A 119 5.10 6.56 -5.77
CA MET A 119 4.64 7.61 -6.66
C MET A 119 5.72 8.69 -6.80
N ILE A 120 5.75 9.35 -7.96
CA ILE A 120 6.66 10.44 -8.26
C ILE A 120 5.88 11.69 -8.65
N ARG A 121 6.27 12.85 -8.11
CA ARG A 121 5.73 14.14 -8.52
C ARG A 121 6.36 14.58 -9.84
N LYS A 122 5.57 14.72 -10.90
CA LYS A 122 6.01 15.14 -12.25
C LYS A 122 5.77 16.62 -12.53
N GLY A 123 4.82 17.27 -11.85
CA GLY A 123 4.42 18.68 -12.03
C GLY A 123 4.26 19.47 -10.74
#